data_AF-A0A1S1MRL7-F1
#
_entry.id   AF-A0A1S1MRL7-F1
#
_cell.length_a   1.000
_cell.length_b   1.000
_cell.length_c   1.000
_cell.angle_alpha   90.00
_cell.angle_beta   90.00
_cell.angle_gamma   90.00
#
_symmetry.space_group_name_H-M   'P 1'
#
loop_
_entity.id
_entity.type
_entity.pdbx_description
1 polymer ?
#
loop_
_entity_poly.entity_id
_entity_poly.type
_entity_poly.pdbx_seq_one_letter_code
_entity_poly.pdbx_strand_id
1 'polypeptide(L)'
;MLKIIAMCLGLICTYTVNAANTTTQGSQSSYQPSQPLVKCPTDGNAYNRFALCATATCWTLDSVAYCKCEVLNEQSISLSFNYQENGQDKNVCDLLLQGKEDEFTVSTYATPRQLEADYNPKEEKLGPPMGFYTCSGQTSDEAYSAQCDGGICFNSTQGESFPGLGYIKDNEIVCACPPSQNPTKRFQIAGPWSCEPGAKNENNECCDQDYYNQMCSVSSVSTTGTKLAVGAPAGGAMAFSKLLDGSVPKLNACRFK
;
A
#
# COMPACT_ATOMS: atom_id res chain seq x y z
N MET A 1 25.41 -63.24 19.58
CA MET A 1 26.06 -62.55 18.44
C MET A 1 25.60 -63.21 17.17
N LEU A 2 24.65 -62.62 16.44
CA LEU A 2 24.19 -63.13 15.17
C LEU A 2 23.85 -61.94 14.27
N LYS A 3 24.60 -61.84 13.16
CA LYS A 3 24.38 -60.89 12.08
C LYS A 3 23.10 -61.28 11.34
N ILE A 4 22.21 -60.32 11.10
CA ILE A 4 21.21 -60.43 10.03
C ILE A 4 21.40 -59.26 9.08
N ILE A 5 21.66 -59.65 7.83
CA ILE A 5 21.73 -58.88 6.60
C ILE A 5 20.30 -58.75 6.07
N ALA A 6 19.90 -57.54 5.66
CA ALA A 6 18.80 -57.35 4.70
C ALA A 6 19.01 -55.98 4.03
N MET A 7 19.64 -55.98 2.85
CA MET A 7 18.98 -55.96 1.52
C MET A 7 18.59 -54.54 1.10
N CYS A 8 19.54 -53.88 0.43
CA CYS A 8 19.26 -52.83 -0.53
C CYS A 8 18.39 -53.41 -1.66
N LEU A 9 17.12 -53.01 -1.75
CA LEU A 9 16.40 -53.03 -3.01
C LEU A 9 16.57 -51.65 -3.66
N GLY A 10 17.36 -51.63 -4.73
CA GLY A 10 17.40 -50.52 -5.65
C GLY A 10 16.06 -50.40 -6.35
N LEU A 11 15.35 -49.31 -6.07
CA LEU A 11 14.32 -48.81 -6.97
C LEU A 11 14.95 -47.67 -7.77
N ILE A 12 15.39 -47.98 -8.97
CA ILE A 12 15.74 -46.99 -9.99
C ILE A 12 14.40 -46.42 -10.47
N CYS A 13 13.95 -45.32 -9.87
CA CYS A 13 12.91 -44.50 -10.48
C CYS A 13 13.57 -43.69 -11.60
N THR A 14 13.51 -44.21 -12.82
CA THR A 14 13.72 -43.42 -14.03
C THR A 14 12.58 -42.41 -14.14
N TYR A 15 12.84 -41.16 -13.78
CA TYR A 15 11.95 -40.06 -14.12
C TYR A 15 12.21 -39.67 -15.57
N THR A 16 11.28 -40.02 -16.46
CA THR A 16 11.17 -39.39 -17.77
C THR A 16 10.78 -37.93 -17.57
N VAL A 17 11.73 -37.02 -17.77
CA VAL A 17 11.47 -35.60 -17.98
C VAL A 17 10.74 -35.45 -19.32
N ASN A 18 9.41 -35.33 -19.26
CA ASN A 18 8.66 -34.78 -20.37
C ASN A 18 9.00 -33.28 -20.45
N ALA A 19 9.72 -32.91 -21.51
CA ALA A 19 9.86 -31.52 -21.93
C ALA A 19 8.46 -30.99 -22.27
N ALA A 20 7.85 -30.28 -21.31
CA ALA A 20 6.63 -29.53 -21.54
C ALA A 20 6.98 -28.29 -22.37
N ASN A 21 6.30 -28.18 -23.51
CA ASN A 21 6.39 -27.09 -24.46
C ASN A 21 6.40 -25.72 -23.78
N THR A 22 7.43 -24.94 -24.09
CA THR A 22 7.51 -23.51 -23.84
C THR A 22 6.47 -22.80 -24.69
N THR A 23 5.24 -22.70 -24.19
CA THR A 23 4.25 -21.79 -24.77
C THR A 23 4.65 -20.39 -24.33
N THR A 24 5.28 -19.65 -25.25
CA THR A 24 5.42 -18.20 -25.22
C THR A 24 4.09 -17.56 -24.81
N GLN A 25 3.97 -17.15 -23.55
CA GLN A 25 2.93 -16.24 -23.12
C GLN A 25 3.28 -14.87 -23.68
N GLY A 26 2.66 -14.55 -24.81
CA GLY A 26 2.58 -13.19 -25.30
C GLY A 26 1.97 -12.31 -24.21
N SER A 27 2.63 -11.18 -23.96
CA SER A 27 2.17 -10.09 -23.11
C SER A 27 0.81 -9.58 -23.59
N GLN A 28 -0.27 -10.14 -23.02
CA GLN A 28 -1.60 -9.56 -23.13
C GLN A 28 -1.75 -8.53 -22.02
N SER A 29 -1.50 -7.27 -22.38
CA SER A 29 -2.00 -6.12 -21.63
C SER A 29 -3.52 -6.17 -21.62
N SER A 30 -4.11 -6.85 -20.64
CA SER A 30 -5.55 -6.82 -20.41
C SER A 30 -5.93 -5.42 -19.93
N TYR A 31 -6.59 -4.66 -20.80
CA TYR A 31 -7.34 -3.48 -20.41
C TYR A 31 -8.42 -3.93 -19.42
N GLN A 32 -8.15 -3.76 -18.12
CA GLN A 32 -9.18 -3.86 -17.09
C GLN A 32 -10.07 -2.62 -17.22
N PRO A 33 -11.41 -2.76 -17.34
CA PRO A 33 -12.30 -1.63 -17.15
C PRO A 33 -11.94 -0.98 -15.82
N SER A 34 -11.83 0.36 -15.78
CA SER A 34 -11.54 1.09 -14.54
C SER A 34 -12.54 0.65 -13.48
N GLN A 35 -12.06 -0.06 -12.45
CA GLN A 35 -12.88 -0.48 -11.32
C GLN A 35 -13.59 0.76 -10.76
N PRO A 36 -14.91 0.73 -10.54
CA PRO A 36 -15.63 1.89 -10.05
C PRO A 36 -15.12 2.26 -8.66
N LEU A 37 -15.13 3.55 -8.34
CA LEU A 37 -14.81 4.04 -7.01
C LEU A 37 -16.07 4.07 -6.15
N VAL A 38 -15.94 3.76 -4.86
CA VAL A 38 -17.04 3.79 -3.89
C VAL A 38 -16.61 4.54 -2.64
N LYS A 39 -17.54 5.27 -2.02
CA LYS A 39 -17.33 5.91 -0.72
C LYS A 39 -17.84 5.00 0.39
N CYS A 40 -17.03 4.83 1.43
CA CYS A 40 -17.38 4.04 2.60
C CYS A 40 -17.42 4.93 3.87
N PRO A 41 -18.41 4.74 4.76
CA PRO A 41 -19.59 3.91 4.56
C PRO A 41 -20.53 4.51 3.49
N THR A 42 -21.32 3.66 2.85
CA THR A 42 -22.38 4.07 1.91
C THR A 42 -23.55 4.73 2.64
N ASP A 43 -23.78 4.34 3.90
CA ASP A 43 -24.79 4.92 4.78
C ASP A 43 -24.11 5.85 5.79
N GLY A 44 -24.55 7.12 5.86
CA GLY A 44 -23.86 8.17 6.64
C GLY A 44 -23.73 7.96 8.15
N ASN A 45 -24.35 6.94 8.72
CA ASN A 45 -24.26 6.56 10.14
C ASN A 45 -23.64 5.16 10.37
N ALA A 46 -23.17 4.49 9.32
CA ALA A 46 -22.60 3.16 9.44
C ALA A 46 -21.12 3.19 9.88
N TYR A 47 -20.56 2.01 10.14
CA TYR A 47 -19.18 1.83 10.56
C TYR A 47 -18.21 2.45 9.56
N ASN A 48 -17.32 3.32 10.03
CA ASN A 48 -16.42 4.14 9.22
C ASN A 48 -14.97 4.11 9.69
N ARG A 49 -14.59 3.10 10.49
CA ARG A 49 -13.21 2.91 10.93
C ARG A 49 -12.42 2.19 9.84
N PHE A 50 -11.47 2.87 9.22
CA PHE A 50 -10.60 2.35 8.16
C PHE A 50 -9.12 2.61 8.46
N ALA A 51 -8.23 2.02 7.67
CA ALA A 51 -6.80 2.30 7.75
C ALA A 51 -6.35 3.23 6.61
N LEU A 52 -5.74 4.36 6.93
CA LEU A 52 -5.12 5.25 5.97
C LEU A 52 -3.65 4.85 5.76
N CYS A 53 -3.39 4.14 4.66
CA CYS A 53 -2.03 3.69 4.32
C CYS A 53 -1.27 4.65 3.38
N ALA A 54 -1.88 5.72 2.89
CA ALA A 54 -1.27 6.58 1.87
C ALA A 54 0.07 7.23 2.30
N THR A 55 0.30 7.36 3.61
CA THR A 55 1.55 7.87 4.22
C THR A 55 2.46 6.77 4.76
N ALA A 56 2.08 5.51 4.64
CA ALA A 56 2.74 4.40 5.29
C ALA A 56 4.08 4.05 4.65
N THR A 57 5.03 3.67 5.52
CA THR A 57 6.20 2.88 5.15
C THR A 57 5.91 1.42 5.45
N CYS A 58 6.41 0.56 4.58
CA CYS A 58 6.19 -0.87 4.61
C CYS A 58 7.49 -1.65 4.68
N TRP A 59 7.39 -2.90 5.11
CA TRP A 59 8.46 -3.86 5.15
C TRP A 59 7.96 -5.20 4.61
N THR A 60 8.73 -5.85 3.74
CA THR A 60 8.34 -7.14 3.19
C THR A 60 8.67 -8.29 4.11
N LEU A 61 7.71 -9.21 4.26
CA LEU A 61 7.85 -10.51 4.89
C LEU A 61 7.09 -11.54 4.06
N ASP A 62 7.78 -12.60 3.66
CA ASP A 62 7.21 -13.64 2.80
C ASP A 62 6.47 -13.11 1.57
N SER A 63 7.08 -12.13 0.90
CA SER A 63 6.58 -11.45 -0.30
C SER A 63 5.32 -10.58 -0.11
N VAL A 64 4.87 -10.38 1.12
CA VAL A 64 3.80 -9.44 1.47
C VAL A 64 4.42 -8.18 2.06
N ALA A 65 3.99 -6.99 1.61
CA ALA A 65 4.39 -5.74 2.23
C ALA A 65 3.47 -5.43 3.41
N TYR A 66 4.01 -5.49 4.62
CA TYR A 66 3.31 -5.07 5.83
C TYR A 66 3.54 -3.58 6.03
N CYS A 67 2.47 -2.80 6.02
CA CYS A 67 2.50 -1.34 6.03
C CYS A 67 1.93 -0.81 7.34
N LYS A 68 2.63 0.14 7.97
CA LYS A 68 2.15 0.80 9.18
C LYS A 68 1.28 2.00 8.82
N CYS A 69 -0.02 1.87 9.01
CA CYS A 69 -1.05 2.80 8.55
C CYS A 69 -1.75 3.46 9.74
N GLU A 70 -2.36 4.61 9.52
CA GLU A 70 -3.12 5.32 10.55
C GLU A 70 -4.55 4.81 10.61
N VAL A 71 -5.17 4.76 11.78
CA VAL A 71 -6.58 4.41 11.94
C VAL A 71 -7.41 5.69 12.00
N LEU A 72 -8.35 5.83 11.07
CA LEU A 72 -9.26 6.98 10.99
C LEU A 72 -10.72 6.52 11.12
N ASN A 73 -11.59 7.44 11.54
CA ASN A 73 -13.02 7.21 11.76
C ASN A 73 -13.85 8.26 11.02
N GLU A 74 -13.80 8.22 9.70
CA GLU A 74 -14.43 9.21 8.81
C GLU A 74 -14.83 8.57 7.48
N GLN A 75 -15.44 9.33 6.58
CA GLN A 75 -15.74 8.83 5.24
C GLN A 75 -14.45 8.64 4.46
N SER A 76 -14.36 7.54 3.72
CA SER A 76 -13.23 7.22 2.86
C SER A 76 -13.70 6.84 1.46
N ILE A 77 -12.76 6.71 0.52
CA ILE A 77 -12.99 6.27 -0.86
C ILE A 77 -12.00 5.16 -1.23
N SER A 78 -12.45 4.20 -2.03
CA SER A 78 -11.63 3.07 -2.49
C SER A 78 -12.10 2.64 -3.88
N LEU A 79 -11.27 1.89 -4.60
CA LEU A 79 -11.78 1.02 -5.67
C LEU A 79 -12.82 0.06 -5.07
N SER A 80 -13.86 -0.28 -5.83
CA SER A 80 -14.98 -1.03 -5.26
C SER A 80 -14.61 -2.45 -4.87
N PHE A 81 -13.64 -3.08 -5.54
CA PHE A 81 -13.24 -4.48 -5.30
C PHE A 81 -14.45 -5.42 -5.21
N ASN A 82 -15.29 -5.44 -6.26
CA ASN A 82 -16.52 -6.23 -6.24
C ASN A 82 -16.22 -7.74 -6.14
N TYR A 83 -16.94 -8.45 -5.29
CA TYR A 83 -16.84 -9.90 -5.09
C TYR A 83 -18.23 -10.52 -4.85
N GLN A 84 -18.32 -11.85 -4.97
CA GLN A 84 -19.52 -12.60 -4.62
C GLN A 84 -19.28 -13.47 -3.39
N GLU A 85 -20.20 -13.40 -2.44
CA GLU A 85 -20.22 -14.27 -1.26
C GLU A 85 -21.64 -14.77 -1.03
N ASN A 86 -21.81 -16.09 -0.94
CA ASN A 86 -23.12 -16.72 -0.73
C ASN A 86 -24.22 -16.25 -1.72
N GLY A 87 -23.84 -15.96 -2.97
CA GLY A 87 -24.75 -15.47 -4.01
C GLY A 87 -25.16 -14.01 -3.89
N GLN A 88 -24.53 -13.24 -2.98
CA GLN A 88 -24.70 -11.79 -2.85
C GLN A 88 -23.50 -11.06 -3.46
N ASP A 89 -23.77 -10.00 -4.22
CA ASP A 89 -22.75 -9.08 -4.68
C ASP A 89 -22.34 -8.17 -3.51
N LYS A 90 -21.04 -8.13 -3.23
CA LYS A 90 -20.41 -7.33 -2.19
C LYS A 90 -19.26 -6.52 -2.75
N ASN A 91 -18.83 -5.52 -2.00
CA ASN A 91 -17.71 -4.65 -2.34
C ASN A 91 -16.88 -4.30 -1.09
N VAL A 92 -15.85 -3.48 -1.26
CA VAL A 92 -14.94 -3.07 -0.20
C VAL A 92 -15.62 -2.42 1.02
N CYS A 93 -16.75 -1.73 0.83
CA CYS A 93 -17.50 -1.15 1.95
C CYS A 93 -18.22 -2.23 2.77
N ASP A 94 -18.69 -3.31 2.13
CA ASP A 94 -19.24 -4.46 2.83
C ASP A 94 -18.16 -5.18 3.64
N LEU A 95 -16.95 -5.30 3.07
CA LEU A 95 -15.79 -5.87 3.73
C LEU A 95 -15.33 -5.01 4.92
N LEU A 96 -15.33 -3.68 4.77
CA LEU A 96 -15.06 -2.73 5.85
C LEU A 96 -16.07 -2.89 6.99
N LEU A 97 -17.36 -3.01 6.66
CA LEU A 97 -18.43 -3.21 7.63
C LEU A 97 -18.26 -4.53 8.39
N GLN A 98 -17.91 -5.61 7.69
CA GLN A 98 -17.64 -6.92 8.29
C GLN A 98 -16.47 -6.88 9.28
N GLY A 99 -15.43 -6.10 8.98
CA GLY A 99 -14.25 -5.95 9.86
C GLY A 99 -14.59 -5.50 11.28
N LYS A 100 -15.72 -4.83 11.49
CA LYS A 100 -16.23 -4.47 12.83
C LYS A 100 -16.41 -5.70 13.73
N GLU A 101 -16.95 -6.78 13.20
CA GLU A 101 -17.26 -8.01 13.96
C GLU A 101 -16.06 -8.95 13.99
N ASP A 102 -15.27 -8.97 12.91
CA ASP A 102 -14.17 -9.92 12.70
C ASP A 102 -12.78 -9.38 13.11
N GLU A 103 -12.74 -8.26 13.85
CA GLU A 103 -11.54 -7.64 14.41
C GLU A 103 -10.44 -7.27 13.38
N PHE A 104 -10.86 -6.89 12.17
CA PHE A 104 -9.98 -6.30 11.16
C PHE A 104 -10.55 -4.98 10.64
N THR A 105 -9.79 -4.28 9.81
CA THR A 105 -10.34 -3.20 8.98
C THR A 105 -9.69 -3.25 7.60
N VAL A 106 -10.15 -2.37 6.71
CA VAL A 106 -9.67 -2.28 5.34
C VAL A 106 -8.94 -0.96 5.15
N SER A 107 -7.86 -1.00 4.38
CA SER A 107 -7.17 0.21 3.96
C SER A 107 -7.91 0.86 2.79
N THR A 108 -8.32 2.10 2.98
CA THR A 108 -8.99 2.94 1.99
C THR A 108 -8.38 4.34 2.06
N TYR A 109 -8.82 5.24 1.19
CA TYR A 109 -8.26 6.58 1.08
C TYR A 109 -9.15 7.64 1.74
N ALA A 110 -8.53 8.47 2.56
CA ALA A 110 -8.91 9.86 2.80
C ALA A 110 -7.67 10.73 2.57
N THR A 111 -7.85 12.04 2.41
CA THR A 111 -6.69 12.93 2.26
C THR A 111 -5.86 12.91 3.55
N PRO A 112 -4.58 12.50 3.53
CA PRO A 112 -3.77 12.53 4.74
C PRO A 112 -3.54 13.97 5.17
N ARG A 113 -4.00 14.31 6.39
CA ARG A 113 -3.99 15.69 6.88
C ARG A 113 -2.59 16.32 6.88
N GLN A 114 -1.54 15.54 7.17
CA GLN A 114 -0.14 16.01 7.15
C GLN A 114 0.37 16.45 5.76
N LEU A 115 -0.31 16.07 4.67
CA LEU A 115 0.04 16.45 3.30
C LEU A 115 -0.58 17.79 2.90
N GLU A 116 -1.56 18.28 3.64
CA GLU A 116 -2.32 19.49 3.32
C GLU A 116 -1.51 20.75 3.64
N ALA A 117 -1.60 21.74 2.75
CA ALA A 117 -0.82 22.97 2.83
C ALA A 117 -1.23 23.88 4.00
N ASP A 118 -2.39 23.65 4.60
CA ASP A 118 -2.91 24.35 5.77
C ASP A 118 -2.88 23.49 7.05
N TYR A 119 -2.17 22.35 7.03
CA TYR A 119 -1.88 21.56 8.22
C TYR A 119 -1.21 22.41 9.29
N ASN A 120 -1.66 22.32 10.54
CA ASN A 120 -1.03 23.00 11.67
C ASN A 120 -0.45 21.98 12.66
N PRO A 121 0.86 21.64 12.56
CA PRO A 121 1.47 20.63 13.42
C PRO A 121 1.48 21.00 14.91
N LYS A 122 1.36 22.30 15.24
CA LYS A 122 1.34 22.77 16.65
C LYS A 122 0.00 22.52 17.33
N GLU A 123 -1.09 22.58 16.57
CA GLU A 123 -2.46 22.41 17.07
C GLU A 123 -2.93 20.96 16.92
N GLU A 124 -2.72 20.37 15.74
CA GLU A 124 -3.29 19.08 15.36
C GLU A 124 -2.46 17.89 15.86
N LYS A 125 -1.14 18.07 16.04
CA LYS A 125 -0.23 17.09 16.66
C LYS A 125 -0.22 15.69 15.99
N LEU A 126 -0.48 15.62 14.68
CA LEU A 126 -0.46 14.37 13.91
C LEU A 126 0.96 13.95 13.48
N GLY A 127 1.96 14.79 13.76
CA GLY A 127 3.36 14.55 13.37
C GLY A 127 3.92 15.68 12.50
N PRO A 128 5.13 15.49 11.93
CA PRO A 128 5.71 16.47 11.01
C PRO A 128 4.86 16.57 9.73
N PRO A 129 4.93 17.70 9.01
CA PRO A 129 4.33 17.78 7.69
C PRO A 129 4.97 16.78 6.73
N MET A 130 4.20 16.41 5.72
CA MET A 130 4.60 15.48 4.67
C MET A 130 4.39 16.12 3.31
N GLY A 131 5.00 15.55 2.26
CA GLY A 131 4.79 15.93 0.88
C GLY A 131 4.59 14.73 -0.04
N PHE A 132 3.89 14.94 -1.16
CA PHE A 132 3.80 13.96 -2.23
C PHE A 132 5.01 14.03 -3.15
N TYR A 133 5.78 12.95 -3.21
CA TYR A 133 6.93 12.76 -4.08
C TYR A 133 6.46 12.15 -5.39
N THR A 134 6.63 12.88 -6.48
CA THR A 134 6.43 12.32 -7.82
C THR A 134 7.67 11.53 -8.20
N CYS A 135 7.56 10.21 -8.18
CA CYS A 135 8.60 9.30 -8.65
C CYS A 135 8.58 9.27 -10.18
N SER A 136 9.35 10.16 -10.80
CA SER A 136 9.81 10.03 -12.19
C SER A 136 10.81 8.89 -12.25
N GLY A 137 10.53 7.88 -13.07
CA GLY A 137 11.34 6.67 -13.12
C GLY A 137 12.80 7.02 -13.34
N GLN A 138 13.56 6.72 -12.29
CA GLN A 138 15.00 6.71 -12.28
C GLN A 138 15.49 5.77 -13.38
N THR A 139 16.77 5.79 -13.69
CA THR A 139 17.39 5.11 -14.84
C THR A 139 17.06 3.60 -15.03
N SER A 140 16.40 2.94 -14.06
CA SER A 140 15.84 1.60 -14.18
C SER A 140 14.44 1.57 -14.82
N ASP A 141 14.13 0.47 -15.51
CA ASP A 141 12.80 0.25 -16.11
C ASP A 141 11.73 -0.20 -15.10
N GLU A 142 12.15 -0.52 -13.89
CA GLU A 142 11.29 -1.08 -12.84
C GLU A 142 11.41 -0.24 -11.55
N ALA A 143 10.26 0.08 -10.97
CA ALA A 143 10.13 0.71 -9.66
C ALA A 143 8.96 0.09 -8.90
N TYR A 144 9.17 -0.26 -7.63
CA TYR A 144 8.20 -0.96 -6.80
C TYR A 144 7.67 -0.07 -5.66
N SER A 145 6.41 -0.26 -5.33
CA SER A 145 5.73 0.34 -4.17
C SER A 145 4.77 -0.69 -3.57
N ALA A 146 4.17 -0.38 -2.42
CA ALA A 146 3.04 -1.17 -1.89
C ALA A 146 1.71 -0.61 -2.41
N GLN A 147 0.78 -1.47 -2.82
CA GLN A 147 -0.60 -1.12 -3.17
C GLN A 147 -1.51 -1.52 -2.01
N CYS A 148 -1.97 -0.56 -1.21
CA CYS A 148 -2.77 -0.82 0.00
C CYS A 148 -4.27 -0.53 -0.12
N ASP A 149 -4.76 0.04 -1.22
CA ASP A 149 -6.21 0.21 -1.43
C ASP A 149 -6.88 -1.16 -1.45
N GLY A 150 -7.83 -1.38 -0.55
CA GLY A 150 -8.48 -2.67 -0.29
C GLY A 150 -7.69 -3.66 0.59
N GLY A 151 -6.53 -3.27 1.13
CA GLY A 151 -5.69 -4.14 1.97
C GLY A 151 -6.32 -4.47 3.32
N ILE A 152 -6.13 -5.69 3.84
CA ILE A 152 -6.64 -6.11 5.14
C ILE A 152 -5.68 -5.71 6.25
N CYS A 153 -6.21 -5.14 7.33
CA CYS A 153 -5.46 -4.61 8.46
C CYS A 153 -5.91 -5.25 9.78
N PHE A 154 -4.96 -5.68 10.61
CA PHE A 154 -5.25 -6.50 11.79
C PHE A 154 -5.29 -5.65 13.06
N ASN A 155 -6.44 -5.58 13.74
CA ASN A 155 -6.58 -4.75 14.95
C ASN A 155 -5.68 -5.23 16.09
N SER A 156 -5.32 -6.51 16.10
CA SER A 156 -4.37 -7.10 17.07
C SER A 156 -2.96 -6.52 17.02
N THR A 157 -2.64 -5.69 16.03
CA THR A 157 -1.30 -5.10 15.88
C THR A 157 -1.14 -3.75 16.60
N GLN A 158 -2.24 -3.14 17.06
CA GLN A 158 -2.18 -1.84 17.74
C GLN A 158 -1.56 -1.98 19.14
N GLY A 159 -0.67 -1.07 19.50
CA GLY A 159 0.03 -1.10 20.79
C GLY A 159 1.14 -2.16 20.88
N GLU A 160 1.43 -2.86 19.78
CA GLU A 160 2.39 -3.96 19.74
C GLU A 160 3.68 -3.58 19.00
N SER A 161 4.72 -4.40 19.17
CA SER A 161 5.93 -4.30 18.33
C SER A 161 5.84 -5.26 17.14
N PHE A 162 5.95 -4.71 15.93
CA PHE A 162 5.90 -5.50 14.70
C PHE A 162 7.30 -5.63 14.05
N PRO A 163 7.68 -6.83 13.57
CA PRO A 163 8.97 -7.03 12.88
C PRO A 163 9.18 -6.08 11.71
N GLY A 164 10.32 -5.40 11.67
CA GLY A 164 10.68 -4.47 10.58
C GLY A 164 9.98 -3.10 10.63
N LEU A 165 8.87 -2.96 11.34
CA LEU A 165 8.10 -1.70 11.48
C LEU A 165 8.25 -1.03 12.86
N GLY A 166 8.72 -1.79 13.86
CA GLY A 166 8.88 -1.32 15.23
C GLY A 166 7.55 -1.23 15.97
N TYR A 167 7.47 -0.32 16.95
CA TYR A 167 6.26 -0.09 17.72
C TYR A 167 5.14 0.50 16.85
N ILE A 168 3.94 -0.05 17.01
CA ILE A 168 2.70 0.37 16.38
C ILE A 168 1.89 1.14 17.44
N LYS A 169 1.66 2.42 17.22
CA LYS A 169 0.90 3.26 18.17
C LYS A 169 -0.57 2.86 18.24
N ASP A 170 -1.26 3.36 19.26
CA ASP A 170 -2.70 3.11 19.49
C ASP A 170 -3.59 3.60 18.33
N ASN A 171 -3.13 4.59 17.56
CA ASN A 171 -3.78 5.10 16.35
C ASN A 171 -3.15 4.57 15.06
N GLU A 172 -2.25 3.60 15.14
CA GLU A 172 -1.62 2.94 13.99
C GLU A 172 -2.06 1.48 13.94
N ILE A 173 -2.00 0.88 12.76
CA ILE A 173 -2.34 -0.53 12.51
C ILE A 173 -1.46 -1.07 11.38
N VAL A 174 -1.22 -2.38 11.35
CA VAL A 174 -0.50 -3.01 10.25
C VAL A 174 -1.47 -3.61 9.24
N CYS A 175 -1.27 -3.23 7.98
CA CYS A 175 -2.01 -3.74 6.83
C CYS A 175 -1.13 -4.62 5.94
N ALA A 176 -1.71 -5.69 5.40
CA ALA A 176 -1.07 -6.51 4.38
C ALA A 176 -1.39 -5.94 2.99
N CYS A 177 -0.34 -5.56 2.27
CA CYS A 177 -0.43 -4.97 0.94
C CYS A 177 0.45 -5.75 -0.04
N PRO A 178 -0.01 -6.06 -1.26
CA PRO A 178 0.88 -6.59 -2.27
C PRO A 178 1.95 -5.56 -2.68
N PRO A 179 3.22 -5.97 -2.80
CA PRO A 179 4.17 -5.22 -3.61
C PRO A 179 3.67 -5.13 -5.05
N SER A 180 3.76 -3.95 -5.65
CA SER A 180 3.30 -3.69 -7.00
C SER A 180 4.43 -3.09 -7.83
N GLN A 181 4.65 -3.66 -9.00
CA GLN A 181 5.51 -3.05 -10.01
C GLN A 181 4.76 -1.88 -10.63
N ASN A 182 5.33 -0.68 -10.60
CA ASN A 182 4.68 0.50 -11.14
C ASN A 182 4.86 0.52 -12.67
N PRO A 183 3.80 0.25 -13.46
CA PRO A 183 3.91 0.08 -14.92
C PRO A 183 4.17 1.40 -15.64
N THR A 184 3.93 2.53 -14.96
CA THR A 184 4.32 3.84 -15.42
C THR A 184 5.33 4.38 -14.44
N LYS A 185 6.45 4.87 -14.96
CA LYS A 185 7.51 5.62 -14.26
C LYS A 185 6.99 6.94 -13.63
N ARG A 186 5.71 7.03 -13.27
CA ARG A 186 5.00 8.21 -12.73
C ARG A 186 3.98 7.77 -11.69
N PHE A 187 4.48 7.26 -10.58
CA PHE A 187 3.70 7.06 -9.37
C PHE A 187 4.06 8.14 -8.34
N GLN A 188 3.24 8.25 -7.31
CA GLN A 188 3.44 9.13 -6.18
C GLN A 188 3.49 8.34 -4.89
N ILE A 189 4.37 8.77 -4.00
CA ILE A 189 4.47 8.29 -2.62
C ILE A 189 4.41 9.50 -1.69
N ALA A 190 3.94 9.33 -0.47
CA ALA A 190 4.11 10.33 0.57
C ALA A 190 5.50 10.18 1.22
N GLY A 191 6.05 11.29 1.73
CA GLY A 191 7.33 11.30 2.43
C GLY A 191 7.54 12.55 3.27
N PRO A 192 8.71 12.71 3.90
CA PRO A 192 9.02 13.86 4.75
C PRO A 192 8.86 15.20 4.03
N TRP A 193 8.56 16.26 4.78
CA TRP A 193 8.60 17.65 4.29
C TRP A 193 9.29 18.52 5.33
N SER A 194 10.34 19.22 4.93
CA SER A 194 11.24 19.93 5.85
C SER A 194 10.86 21.39 6.09
N CYS A 195 9.92 21.93 5.31
CA CYS A 195 9.45 23.31 5.43
C CYS A 195 8.15 23.41 6.23
N GLU A 196 7.69 24.63 6.48
CA GLU A 196 6.31 24.84 6.94
C GLU A 196 5.30 24.33 5.89
N PRO A 197 4.12 23.84 6.31
CA PRO A 197 3.02 23.50 5.41
C PRO A 197 2.69 24.64 4.44
N GLY A 198 2.51 24.30 3.16
CA GLY A 198 2.17 25.27 2.12
C GLY A 198 3.30 26.21 1.69
N ALA A 199 4.51 26.06 2.25
CA ALA A 199 5.68 26.79 1.79
C ALA A 199 5.93 26.54 0.29
N LYS A 200 6.45 27.55 -0.39
CA LYS A 200 6.95 27.36 -1.75
C LYS A 200 8.12 26.40 -1.72
N ASN A 201 8.17 25.51 -2.70
CA ASN A 201 9.22 24.51 -2.82
C ASN A 201 9.99 24.72 -4.12
N GLU A 202 10.78 25.79 -4.14
CA GLU A 202 11.62 26.11 -5.28
C GLU A 202 12.80 25.12 -5.27
N ASN A 203 13.06 24.46 -6.40
CA ASN A 203 14.15 23.49 -6.57
C ASN A 203 14.14 22.29 -5.59
N ASN A 204 12.99 21.90 -5.04
CA ASN A 204 12.82 20.79 -4.10
C ASN A 204 13.53 20.97 -2.74
N GLU A 205 13.78 22.20 -2.29
CA GLU A 205 14.44 22.49 -1.01
C GLU A 205 13.66 21.97 0.23
N CYS A 206 12.34 21.82 0.12
CA CYS A 206 11.49 21.29 1.19
C CYS A 206 11.43 19.76 1.20
N CYS A 207 12.08 19.10 0.25
CA CYS A 207 12.02 17.66 0.04
C CYS A 207 13.29 16.95 0.49
N ASP A 208 13.14 15.70 0.87
CA ASP A 208 14.23 14.81 1.21
C ASP A 208 14.67 14.03 -0.04
N GLN A 209 15.83 14.42 -0.58
CA GLN A 209 16.43 13.79 -1.76
C GLN A 209 16.83 12.33 -1.50
N ASP A 210 17.31 12.01 -0.29
CA ASP A 210 17.74 10.66 0.05
C ASP A 210 16.53 9.74 0.17
N TYR A 211 15.44 10.21 0.79
CA TYR A 211 14.17 9.51 0.81
C TYR A 211 13.63 9.25 -0.60
N TYR A 212 13.65 10.29 -1.46
CA TYR A 212 13.25 10.15 -2.86
C TYR A 212 14.08 9.07 -3.58
N ASN A 213 15.41 9.13 -3.48
CA ASN A 213 16.30 8.14 -4.09
C ASN A 213 16.06 6.74 -3.54
N GLN A 214 15.82 6.60 -2.23
CA GLN A 214 15.60 5.31 -1.60
C GLN A 214 14.26 4.68 -2.03
N MET A 215 13.17 5.45 -1.97
CA MET A 215 11.82 4.92 -2.13
C MET A 215 11.32 4.95 -3.57
N CYS A 216 11.78 5.89 -4.41
CA CYS A 216 11.42 5.93 -5.83
C CYS A 216 12.31 5.03 -6.70
N SER A 217 13.42 4.49 -6.19
CA SER A 217 14.35 3.63 -6.93
C SER A 217 14.37 2.17 -6.47
N VAL A 218 13.35 1.70 -5.74
CA VAL A 218 13.25 0.28 -5.39
C VAL A 218 13.03 -0.52 -6.67
N SER A 219 14.08 -1.14 -7.21
CA SER A 219 14.05 -1.84 -8.50
C SER A 219 13.82 -3.35 -8.37
N SER A 220 13.75 -3.88 -7.16
CA SER A 220 13.44 -5.28 -6.89
C SER A 220 12.86 -5.45 -5.49
N VAL A 221 12.02 -6.46 -5.31
CA VAL A 221 11.41 -6.78 -4.02
C VAL A 221 11.89 -8.16 -3.60
N SER A 222 12.58 -8.21 -2.47
CA SER A 222 12.98 -9.46 -1.83
C SER A 222 11.80 -10.06 -1.07
N THR A 223 11.81 -11.39 -0.91
CA THR A 223 10.83 -12.12 -0.09
C THR A 223 10.70 -11.50 1.30
N THR A 224 11.83 -11.14 1.93
CA THR A 224 11.83 -10.52 3.26
C THR A 224 12.91 -9.44 3.32
N GLY A 225 12.58 -8.27 3.87
CA GLY A 225 13.58 -7.23 4.15
C GLY A 225 13.43 -5.95 3.36
N THR A 226 12.71 -5.96 2.23
CA THR A 226 12.59 -4.78 1.38
C THR A 226 11.69 -3.75 2.04
N LYS A 227 12.16 -2.49 2.10
CA LYS A 227 11.32 -1.35 2.48
C LYS A 227 10.63 -0.79 1.25
N LEU A 228 9.35 -0.47 1.39
CA LEU A 228 8.54 0.15 0.35
C LEU A 228 7.79 1.33 0.95
N ALA A 229 7.51 2.34 0.14
CA ALA A 229 6.46 3.29 0.42
C ALA A 229 5.16 2.83 -0.24
N VAL A 230 4.01 3.21 0.33
CA VAL A 230 2.73 3.04 -0.36
C VAL A 230 2.68 3.99 -1.54
N GLY A 231 2.35 3.44 -2.71
CA GLY A 231 2.35 4.17 -3.97
C GLY A 231 1.01 4.16 -4.65
N ALA A 232 0.70 5.26 -5.34
CA ALA A 232 -0.46 5.37 -6.21
C ALA A 232 -0.06 6.04 -7.54
N PRO A 233 -0.84 5.86 -8.62
CA PRO A 233 -0.62 6.63 -9.84
C PRO A 233 -0.60 8.14 -9.56
N ALA A 234 0.28 8.88 -10.25
CA ALA A 234 0.38 10.32 -10.04
C ALA A 234 -0.97 11.02 -10.29
N GLY A 235 -1.39 11.86 -9.35
CA GLY A 235 -2.69 12.54 -9.37
C GLY A 235 -3.84 11.74 -8.75
N GLY A 236 -3.64 10.46 -8.39
CA GLY A 236 -4.65 9.62 -7.75
C GLY A 236 -5.18 10.24 -6.46
N ALA A 237 -4.28 10.71 -5.58
CA ALA A 237 -4.64 11.41 -4.35
C ALA A 237 -5.58 12.60 -4.59
N MET A 238 -5.21 13.51 -5.51
CA MET A 238 -6.06 14.67 -5.84
C MET A 238 -7.42 14.26 -6.43
N ALA A 239 -7.45 13.22 -7.27
CA ALA A 239 -8.68 12.71 -7.84
C ALA A 239 -9.59 12.10 -6.76
N PHE A 240 -9.04 11.29 -5.86
CA PHE A 240 -9.76 10.66 -4.76
C PHE A 240 -10.28 11.71 -3.77
N SER A 241 -9.46 12.69 -3.37
CA SER A 241 -9.89 13.81 -2.53
C SER A 241 -11.02 14.61 -3.19
N LYS A 242 -10.92 14.91 -4.50
CA LYS A 242 -11.99 15.62 -5.22
C LYS A 242 -13.31 14.85 -5.24
N LEU A 243 -13.23 13.53 -5.41
CA LEU A 243 -14.41 12.67 -5.42
C LEU A 243 -14.99 12.51 -4.02
N LEU A 244 -14.16 12.38 -2.99
CA LEU A 244 -14.55 12.23 -1.59
C LEU A 244 -15.15 13.52 -1.03
N ASP A 245 -14.40 14.62 -1.09
CA ASP A 245 -14.67 15.88 -0.37
C ASP A 245 -15.32 16.96 -1.26
N GLY A 246 -15.41 16.71 -2.57
CA GLY A 246 -15.93 17.67 -3.53
C GLY A 246 -14.94 18.80 -3.88
N SER A 247 -13.73 18.81 -3.32
CA SER A 247 -12.69 19.80 -3.61
C SER A 247 -11.29 19.16 -3.71
N VAL A 248 -10.38 19.80 -4.45
CA VAL A 248 -8.97 19.36 -4.48
C VAL A 248 -8.23 20.14 -3.40
N PRO A 249 -7.71 19.48 -2.35
CA PRO A 249 -6.92 20.16 -1.32
C PRO A 249 -5.63 20.70 -1.93
N LYS A 250 -5.10 21.77 -1.34
CA LYS A 250 -3.74 22.21 -1.66
C LYS A 250 -2.78 21.29 -0.92
N LEU A 251 -1.85 20.68 -1.64
CA LEU A 251 -0.96 19.66 -1.10
C LEU A 251 0.50 20.08 -1.25
N ASN A 252 1.31 19.75 -0.25
CA ASN A 252 2.77 19.84 -0.35
C ASN A 252 3.27 18.85 -1.41
N ALA A 253 4.15 19.29 -2.31
CA ALA A 253 4.57 18.49 -3.45
C ALA A 253 6.07 18.57 -3.73
N CYS A 254 6.66 17.41 -3.96
CA CYS A 254 8.05 17.18 -4.33
C CYS A 254 8.11 16.66 -5.77
N ARG A 255 8.86 17.37 -6.62
CA ARG A 255 8.95 17.12 -8.07
C ARG A 255 10.41 17.24 -8.51
N PHE A 256 11.17 16.19 -8.26
CA PHE A 256 12.53 16.04 -8.77
C PHE A 256 12.48 15.92 -10.30
N LYS A 257 13.36 16.65 -10.99
CA LYS A 257 13.44 16.71 -12.45
C LYS A 257 14.57 15.83 -12.95
#